data_AF-A0A4Q1A0K9-F1
#
_entry.id   AF-A0A4Q1A0K9-F1
#
_cell.length_a   1.000
_cell.length_b   1.000
_cell.length_c   1.000
_cell.angle_alpha   90.00
_cell.angle_beta   90.00
_cell.angle_gamma   90.00
#
_symmetry.space_group_name_H-M   'P 1'
#
loop_
_entity.id
_entity.type
_entity.pdbx_description
1 polymer ?
#
loop_
_entity_poly.entity_id
_entity_poly.type
_entity_poly.pdbx_seq_one_letter_code
_entity_poly.pdbx_strand_id
1 'polypeptide(L)'
;ATFDVIEIPEELKEEAKKYRALLIEEVASYDENLLEKFMEDEDSITEEEVHAALRAAVMDIAIIPMICGSAFKNQGVQFLLDAVCRYLPSPLDKDAIIGTDPNTGDEVSRKPDAKEPFSALAFKIATDPFVGRLAFFRSYSGRLDEGSYVLNNRSGKK
;
A
#
# COMPACT_ATOMS: atom_id res chain seq x y z
N ALA A 1 -16.85 -4.35 14.02
CA ALA A 1 -15.82 -4.56 15.05
C ALA A 1 -16.32 -3.95 16.34
N THR A 2 -16.16 -4.64 17.47
CA THR A 2 -16.64 -4.19 18.80
C THR A 2 -15.44 -3.91 19.67
N PHE A 3 -14.85 -2.73 19.51
CA PHE A 3 -13.95 -2.15 20.50
C PHE A 3 -14.56 -0.82 20.92
N ASP A 4 -14.40 -0.49 22.20
CA ASP A 4 -14.88 0.77 22.75
C ASP A 4 -13.73 1.79 22.68
N VAL A 5 -14.02 2.95 22.12
CA VAL A 5 -13.10 4.09 22.19
C VAL A 5 -13.26 4.71 23.57
N ILE A 6 -12.23 4.60 24.38
CA ILE A 6 -12.16 5.20 25.72
C ILE A 6 -11.10 6.30 25.73
N GLU A 7 -11.18 7.18 26.73
CA GLU A 7 -10.10 8.13 26.99
C GLU A 7 -8.81 7.38 27.37
N ILE A 8 -7.67 7.95 27.00
CA ILE A 8 -6.36 7.40 27.38
C ILE A 8 -6.26 7.39 28.91
N PRO A 9 -5.95 6.25 29.54
CA PRO A 9 -5.75 6.16 30.98
C PRO A 9 -4.73 7.18 31.49
N GLU A 10 -4.95 7.77 32.66
CA GLU A 10 -4.16 8.90 33.19
C GLU A 10 -2.67 8.59 33.26
N GLU A 11 -2.32 7.35 33.63
CA GLU A 11 -0.96 6.86 33.72
C GLU A 11 -0.24 6.76 32.36
N LEU A 12 -1.00 6.69 31.26
CA LEU A 12 -0.48 6.61 29.89
C LEU A 12 -0.52 7.96 29.16
N LYS A 13 -1.20 8.99 29.70
CA LYS A 13 -1.37 10.27 29.00
C LYS A 13 -0.05 10.95 28.68
N GLU A 14 0.88 11.00 29.62
CA GLU A 14 2.18 11.64 29.41
C GLU A 14 3.05 10.85 28.42
N GLU A 15 2.99 9.52 28.46
CA GLU A 15 3.69 8.67 27.49
C GLU A 15 3.09 8.81 26.08
N ALA A 16 1.76 8.84 25.96
CA ALA A 16 1.07 9.04 24.70
C ALA A 16 1.37 10.41 24.07
N LYS A 17 1.38 11.49 24.87
CA LYS A 17 1.78 12.82 24.41
C LYS A 17 3.22 12.83 23.90
N LYS A 18 4.15 12.21 24.64
CA LYS A 18 5.55 12.10 24.23
C LYS A 18 5.71 11.42 22.87
N TYR A 19 5.08 10.26 22.67
CA TYR A 19 5.19 9.55 21.38
C TYR A 19 4.43 10.24 20.25
N ARG A 20 3.34 10.96 20.56
CA ARG A 20 2.67 11.82 19.58
C ARG A 20 3.61 12.93 19.10
N ALA A 21 4.32 13.60 20.02
CA ALA A 21 5.25 14.66 19.66
C ALA A 21 6.41 14.12 18.80
N LEU A 22 6.99 12.98 19.18
CA LEU A 22 8.02 12.31 18.36
C LEU A 22 7.51 11.92 16.97
N LEU A 23 6.27 11.41 16.87
CA LEU A 23 5.65 11.11 15.58
C LEU A 23 5.52 12.37 14.72
N ILE A 24 5.01 13.46 15.29
CA ILE A 24 4.80 14.71 14.56
C ILE A 24 6.14 15.31 14.13
N GLU A 25 7.16 15.30 15.00
CA GLU A 25 8.51 15.76 14.68
C GLU A 25 9.11 14.99 13.49
N GLU A 26 9.04 13.65 13.50
CA GLU A 26 9.56 12.82 12.40
C GLU A 26 8.77 13.04 11.10
N VAL A 27 7.45 13.16 11.18
CA VAL A 27 6.60 13.44 10.00
C VAL A 27 6.85 14.83 9.45
N ALA A 28 7.02 15.82 10.32
CA ALA A 28 7.33 17.19 9.95
C ALA A 28 8.72 17.28 9.30
N SER A 29 9.69 16.49 9.74
CA SER A 29 11.02 16.45 9.12
C SER A 29 11.01 15.98 7.66
N TYR A 30 9.95 15.29 7.23
CA TYR A 30 9.74 14.82 5.87
C TYR A 30 9.08 15.86 4.95
N ASP A 31 8.27 16.77 5.49
CA ASP A 31 7.53 17.80 4.73
C ASP A 31 7.90 19.20 5.25
N GLU A 32 8.61 19.98 4.44
CA GLU A 32 9.09 21.32 4.81
C GLU A 32 7.98 22.24 5.33
N ASN A 33 6.75 22.14 4.81
CA ASN A 33 5.63 22.96 5.29
C ASN A 33 5.18 22.53 6.69
N LEU A 34 5.19 21.22 6.96
CA LEU A 34 4.88 20.71 8.30
C LEU A 34 5.99 21.05 9.30
N LEU A 35 7.26 21.07 8.86
CA LEU A 35 8.37 21.50 9.70
C LEU A 35 8.23 22.95 10.15
N GLU A 36 7.87 23.85 9.22
CA GLU A 36 7.64 25.26 9.55
C GLU A 36 6.50 25.41 10.57
N LYS A 37 5.37 24.74 10.33
CA LYS A 37 4.24 24.71 11.28
C LYS A 37 4.64 24.17 12.65
N PHE A 38 5.41 23.08 12.69
CA PHE A 38 5.87 22.47 13.93
C PHE A 38 6.77 23.42 14.75
N MET A 39 7.64 24.19 14.08
CA MET A 39 8.50 25.17 14.73
C MET A 39 7.73 26.37 15.30
N GLU A 40 6.62 26.75 14.67
CA GLU A 40 5.75 27.83 15.15
C GLU A 40 4.84 27.36 16.29
N ASP A 41 4.08 26.27 16.06
CA ASP A 41 3.14 25.66 16.97
C ASP A 41 2.84 24.21 16.56
N GLU A 42 3.33 23.23 17.33
CA GLU A 42 3.08 21.80 17.10
C GLU A 42 1.58 21.46 17.00
N ASP A 43 0.73 22.15 17.77
CA ASP A 43 -0.71 21.88 17.81
C ASP A 43 -1.45 22.43 16.59
N SER A 44 -0.77 23.20 15.73
CA SER A 44 -1.32 23.71 14.47
C SER A 44 -1.42 22.65 13.37
N ILE A 45 -0.71 21.52 13.53
CA ILE A 45 -0.70 20.43 12.55
C ILE A 45 -1.93 19.54 12.75
N THR A 46 -2.74 19.45 11.70
CA THR A 46 -3.98 18.67 11.73
C THR A 46 -3.72 17.17 11.54
N GLU A 47 -4.66 16.33 11.99
CA GLU A 47 -4.59 14.88 11.79
C GLU A 47 -4.53 14.51 10.29
N GLU A 48 -5.27 15.23 9.43
CA GLU A 48 -5.28 15.00 7.99
C GLU A 48 -3.92 15.25 7.35
N GLU A 49 -3.23 16.31 7.78
CA GLU A 49 -1.88 16.65 7.33
C GLU A 49 -0.86 15.59 7.75
N VAL A 50 -0.94 15.12 9.01
CA VAL A 50 -0.09 14.02 9.49
C VAL A 50 -0.29 12.77 8.64
N HIS A 51 -1.53 12.39 8.35
CA HIS A 51 -1.83 11.21 7.53
C HIS A 51 -1.34 11.36 6.09
N ALA A 52 -1.47 12.55 5.50
CA ALA A 52 -1.02 12.82 4.14
C ALA A 52 0.51 12.70 4.03
N ALA A 53 1.25 13.34 4.94
CA ALA A 53 2.70 13.28 4.98
C ALA A 53 3.20 11.86 5.32
N LEU A 54 2.58 11.16 6.27
CA LEU A 54 2.89 9.75 6.55
C LEU A 54 2.70 8.86 5.33
N ARG A 55 1.61 9.04 4.57
CA ARG A 55 1.37 8.26 3.36
C ARG A 55 2.47 8.52 2.32
N ALA A 56 2.85 9.78 2.10
CA ALA A 56 3.96 10.12 1.20
C ALA A 56 5.27 9.47 1.65
N ALA A 57 5.61 9.59 2.93
CA ALA A 57 6.82 8.99 3.50
C ALA A 57 6.84 7.46 3.42
N VAL A 58 5.68 6.80 3.53
CA VAL A 58 5.55 5.35 3.34
C VAL A 58 5.75 4.95 1.88
N MET A 59 5.25 5.73 0.93
CA MET A 59 5.44 5.46 -0.50
C MET A 59 6.92 5.54 -0.89
N ASP A 60 7.66 6.47 -0.29
CA ASP A 60 9.09 6.67 -0.53
C ASP A 60 9.98 5.79 0.37
N ILE A 61 9.37 4.96 1.24
CA ILE A 61 10.07 4.07 2.19
C ILE A 61 10.94 4.86 3.19
N ALA A 62 10.67 6.15 3.36
CA ALA A 62 11.36 7.00 4.33
C ALA A 62 10.90 6.70 5.78
N ILE A 63 9.61 6.37 5.95
CA ILE A 63 9.02 6.01 7.24
C ILE A 63 8.30 4.67 7.14
N ILE A 64 8.46 3.81 8.16
CA ILE A 64 7.76 2.54 8.29
C ILE A 64 6.87 2.60 9.55
N PRO A 65 5.55 2.82 9.41
CA PRO A 65 4.64 2.88 10.55
C PRO A 65 4.59 1.56 11.32
N MET A 66 4.69 1.66 12.65
CA MET A 66 4.64 0.52 13.54
C MET A 66 3.28 0.47 14.25
N ILE A 67 2.61 -0.68 14.18
CA ILE A 67 1.29 -0.90 14.79
C ILE A 67 1.38 -2.11 15.72
N CYS A 68 0.91 -1.95 16.94
CA CYS A 68 0.89 -3.02 17.94
C CYS A 68 -0.45 -3.76 17.95
N GLY A 69 -0.42 -5.03 18.37
CA GLY A 69 -1.61 -5.85 18.48
C GLY A 69 -1.28 -7.31 18.78
N SER A 70 -2.34 -8.10 18.96
CA SER A 70 -2.26 -9.55 19.09
C SER A 70 -3.35 -10.19 18.24
N ALA A 71 -2.95 -10.79 17.11
CA ALA A 71 -3.86 -11.48 16.22
C ALA A 71 -4.58 -12.65 16.93
N PHE A 72 -3.85 -13.41 17.76
CA PHE A 72 -4.42 -14.51 18.54
C PHE A 72 -5.53 -14.06 19.50
N LYS A 73 -5.38 -12.87 20.09
CA LYS A 73 -6.39 -12.29 21.00
C LYS A 73 -7.41 -11.39 20.28
N ASN A 74 -7.35 -11.28 18.95
CA ASN A 74 -8.17 -10.38 18.14
C ASN A 74 -8.07 -8.90 18.56
N GLN A 75 -6.88 -8.44 18.95
CA GLN A 75 -6.62 -7.06 19.38
C GLN A 75 -5.73 -6.35 18.35
N GLY A 76 -6.16 -5.18 17.87
CA GLY A 76 -5.36 -4.31 16.98
C GLY A 76 -5.37 -4.67 15.49
N VAL A 77 -5.98 -5.80 15.11
CA VAL A 77 -6.07 -6.23 13.69
C VAL A 77 -6.88 -5.23 12.85
N GLN A 78 -7.90 -4.60 13.44
CA GLN A 78 -8.71 -3.58 12.77
C GLN A 78 -7.88 -2.34 12.45
N PHE A 79 -7.11 -1.84 13.42
CA PHE A 79 -6.22 -0.69 13.20
C PHE A 79 -5.13 -0.98 12.17
N LEU A 80 -4.62 -2.22 12.13
CA LEU A 80 -3.71 -2.66 11.08
C LEU A 80 -4.37 -2.59 9.69
N LEU A 81 -5.63 -3.03 9.55
CA LEU A 81 -6.36 -2.95 8.29
C LEU A 81 -6.65 -1.51 7.88
N ASP A 82 -6.99 -0.64 8.84
CA ASP A 82 -7.19 0.79 8.58
C ASP A 82 -5.90 1.44 8.06
N ALA A 83 -4.76 1.11 8.66
CA ALA A 83 -3.46 1.58 8.22
C ALA A 83 -3.03 1.03 6.86
N VAL A 84 -3.36 -0.23 6.54
CA VAL A 84 -3.16 -0.79 5.20
C VAL A 84 -3.90 0.04 4.16
N CYS A 85 -5.17 0.36 4.41
CA CYS A 85 -5.97 1.18 3.50
C CYS A 85 -5.45 2.62 3.40
N ARG A 86 -4.94 3.18 4.51
CA ARG A 86 -4.52 4.58 4.57
C ARG A 86 -3.13 4.81 3.98
N TYR A 87 -2.15 3.97 4.32
CA TYR A 87 -0.74 4.27 4.04
C TYR A 87 -0.12 3.40 2.94
N LEU A 88 -0.59 2.18 2.70
CA LEU A 88 0.01 1.34 1.66
C LEU A 88 -0.41 1.80 0.25
N PRO A 89 0.47 1.60 -0.75
CA PRO A 89 0.19 2.02 -2.11
C PRO A 89 -0.87 1.13 -2.76
N SER A 90 -1.79 1.77 -3.47
CA SER A 90 -2.64 1.16 -4.48
C SER A 90 -1.82 0.91 -5.76
N PRO A 91 -2.35 0.09 -6.70
CA PRO A 91 -1.70 -0.09 -8.00
C PRO A 91 -1.49 1.21 -8.79
N LEU A 92 -2.31 2.24 -8.55
CA LEU A 92 -2.22 3.54 -9.23
C LEU A 92 -1.15 4.44 -8.63
N ASP A 93 -0.73 4.19 -7.39
CA ASP A 93 0.38 4.91 -6.75
C ASP A 93 1.75 4.39 -7.21
N LYS A 94 1.79 3.38 -8.09
CA LYS A 94 3.02 2.80 -8.63
C LYS A 94 3.20 3.21 -10.09
N ASP A 95 4.44 3.44 -10.46
CA ASP A 95 4.83 3.66 -11.85
C ASP A 95 4.47 2.47 -12.75
N ALA A 96 4.45 2.75 -14.06
CA ALA A 96 4.25 1.73 -15.07
C ALA A 96 5.28 0.59 -14.93
N ILE A 97 4.83 -0.65 -15.06
CA ILE A 97 5.78 -1.76 -15.11
C ILE A 97 6.50 -1.75 -16.45
N ILE A 98 7.81 -1.97 -16.39
CA ILE A 98 8.66 -2.05 -17.58
C ILE A 98 8.77 -3.51 -18.01
N GLY A 99 8.60 -3.74 -19.31
CA GLY A 99 8.81 -5.01 -19.97
C GLY A 99 9.61 -4.84 -21.26
N THR A 100 9.84 -5.96 -21.96
CA THR A 100 10.57 -6.00 -23.22
C THR A 100 9.66 -6.51 -24.33
N ASP A 101 9.60 -5.84 -25.47
CA ASP A 101 8.86 -6.30 -26.63
C ASP A 101 9.54 -7.55 -27.21
N PRO A 102 8.84 -8.69 -27.34
CA PRO A 102 9.44 -9.93 -27.82
C PRO A 102 9.80 -9.91 -29.31
N ASN A 103 9.26 -8.98 -30.10
CA ASN A 103 9.52 -8.88 -31.55
C ASN A 103 10.67 -7.92 -31.86
N THR A 104 10.75 -6.79 -31.15
CA THR A 104 11.75 -5.74 -31.43
C THR A 104 12.90 -5.74 -30.43
N GLY A 105 12.68 -6.27 -29.22
CA GLY A 105 13.65 -6.20 -28.12
C GLY A 105 13.64 -4.85 -27.38
N ASP A 106 12.77 -3.92 -27.77
CA ASP A 106 12.69 -2.60 -27.16
C ASP A 106 12.01 -2.62 -25.79
N GLU A 107 12.31 -1.60 -24.99
CA GLU A 107 11.65 -1.40 -23.70
C GLU A 107 10.22 -0.87 -23.91
N VAL A 108 9.26 -1.44 -23.19
CA VAL A 108 7.84 -1.06 -23.24
C VAL A 108 7.29 -0.93 -21.83
N SER A 109 6.63 0.20 -21.56
CA SER A 109 5.92 0.41 -20.30
C SER A 109 4.48 -0.12 -20.37
N ARG A 110 3.95 -0.60 -19.24
CA ARG A 110 2.53 -0.94 -19.06
C ARG A 110 1.99 -0.23 -17.84
N LYS A 111 1.11 0.75 -18.09
CA LYS A 111 0.47 1.53 -17.02
C LYS A 111 -0.65 0.73 -16.36
N PRO A 112 -0.91 0.95 -15.06
CA PRO A 112 -2.03 0.35 -14.33
C PRO A 112 -3.38 0.95 -14.72
N ASP A 113 -3.73 0.85 -16.01
CA ASP A 113 -5.01 1.30 -16.58
C ASP A 113 -5.73 0.11 -17.21
N ALA A 114 -7.04 0.01 -16.98
CA ALA A 114 -7.89 -1.01 -17.57
C ALA A 114 -8.07 -0.85 -19.10
N LYS A 115 -7.75 0.32 -19.66
CA LYS A 115 -7.82 0.61 -21.11
C LYS A 115 -6.55 0.22 -21.87
N GLU A 116 -5.45 0.01 -21.16
CA GLU A 116 -4.18 -0.44 -21.76
C GLU A 116 -4.29 -1.89 -22.28
N PRO A 117 -3.41 -2.33 -23.19
CA PRO A 117 -3.34 -3.74 -23.57
C PRO A 117 -3.11 -4.64 -22.35
N PHE A 118 -3.78 -5.80 -22.32
CA PHE A 118 -3.68 -6.73 -21.20
C PHE A 118 -2.24 -7.21 -21.01
N SER A 119 -1.72 -7.09 -19.78
CA SER A 119 -0.45 -7.69 -19.38
C SER A 119 -0.54 -8.23 -17.97
N ALA A 120 0.00 -9.44 -17.77
CA ALA A 120 -0.03 -10.11 -16.49
C ALA A 120 1.17 -11.04 -16.28
N LEU A 121 1.53 -11.26 -15.02
CA LEU A 121 2.56 -12.22 -14.63
C LEU A 121 1.94 -13.35 -13.81
N ALA A 122 2.02 -14.58 -14.33
CA ALA A 122 1.68 -15.77 -13.56
C ALA A 122 2.78 -16.05 -12.53
N PHE A 123 2.44 -15.99 -11.24
CA PHE A 123 3.40 -16.12 -10.15
C PHE A 123 3.23 -17.41 -9.33
N LYS A 124 2.08 -18.07 -9.43
CA LYS A 124 1.84 -19.35 -8.75
C LYS A 124 0.94 -20.26 -9.60
N ILE A 125 1.32 -21.53 -9.68
CA ILE A 125 0.46 -22.60 -10.20
C ILE A 125 0.12 -23.52 -9.03
N ALA A 126 -1.15 -23.83 -8.87
CA ALA A 126 -1.66 -24.77 -7.88
C ALA A 126 -2.60 -25.77 -8.55
N THR A 127 -2.69 -26.96 -7.97
CA THR A 127 -3.66 -27.98 -8.39
C THR A 127 -4.75 -28.04 -7.32
N ASP A 128 -5.98 -27.83 -7.73
CA ASP A 128 -7.18 -27.95 -6.92
C ASP A 128 -7.96 -29.23 -7.33
N PRO A 129 -8.45 -30.02 -6.37
CA PRO A 129 -9.10 -31.30 -6.66
C PRO A 129 -10.46 -31.17 -7.38
N PHE A 130 -11.09 -30.00 -7.39
CA PHE A 130 -12.38 -29.76 -8.03
C PHE A 130 -12.24 -29.07 -9.39
N VAL A 131 -11.41 -28.02 -9.46
CA VAL A 131 -11.28 -27.18 -10.67
C VAL A 131 -10.01 -27.47 -11.49
N GLY A 132 -9.17 -28.42 -11.04
CA GLY A 132 -7.96 -28.83 -11.75
C GLY A 132 -6.81 -27.85 -11.56
N ARG A 133 -6.25 -27.29 -12.64
CA ARG A 133 -5.05 -26.45 -12.57
C ARG A 133 -5.43 -24.96 -12.45
N LEU A 134 -5.08 -24.34 -11.33
CA LEU A 134 -5.19 -22.91 -11.10
C LEU A 134 -3.86 -22.20 -11.38
N ALA A 135 -3.92 -21.14 -12.18
CA ALA A 135 -2.80 -20.23 -12.39
C ALA A 135 -3.14 -18.86 -11.76
N PHE A 136 -2.47 -18.53 -10.66
CA PHE A 136 -2.54 -17.20 -10.06
C PHE A 136 -1.63 -16.25 -10.82
N PHE A 137 -2.18 -15.12 -11.21
CA PHE A 137 -1.44 -14.07 -11.90
C PHE A 137 -1.78 -12.71 -11.32
N ARG A 138 -0.82 -11.78 -11.48
CA ARG A 138 -1.04 -10.36 -11.21
C ARG A 138 -1.27 -9.67 -12.55
N SER A 139 -2.43 -9.04 -12.72
CA SER A 139 -2.66 -8.09 -13.81
C SER A 139 -1.93 -6.78 -13.51
N TYR A 140 -1.20 -6.27 -14.50
CA TYR A 140 -0.53 -4.97 -14.44
C TYR A 140 -1.23 -3.93 -15.30
N SER A 141 -1.86 -4.34 -16.40
CA SER A 141 -2.56 -3.44 -17.31
C SER A 141 -3.69 -4.17 -18.02
N GLY A 142 -4.67 -3.41 -18.49
CA GLY A 142 -5.81 -3.91 -19.24
C GLY A 142 -6.76 -4.79 -18.44
N ARG A 143 -7.56 -5.56 -19.18
CA ARG A 143 -8.59 -6.45 -18.65
C ARG A 143 -8.51 -7.81 -19.32
N LEU A 144 -8.80 -8.85 -18.55
CA LEU A 144 -8.95 -10.21 -19.04
C LEU A 144 -10.41 -10.64 -18.86
N ASP A 145 -11.09 -10.90 -19.97
CA ASP A 145 -12.46 -11.43 -19.95
C ASP A 145 -12.48 -12.95 -19.95
N GLU A 146 -13.52 -13.52 -19.35
CA GLU A 146 -13.73 -14.96 -19.31
C GLU A 146 -13.86 -15.55 -20.73
N GLY A 147 -13.27 -16.73 -20.94
CA GLY A 147 -13.29 -17.43 -22.23
C GLY A 147 -12.42 -16.79 -23.33
N SER A 148 -11.66 -15.74 -23.01
CA SER A 148 -10.72 -15.12 -23.94
C SER A 148 -9.41 -15.91 -24.04
N TYR A 149 -8.65 -15.64 -25.11
CA TYR A 149 -7.33 -16.23 -25.36
C TYR A 149 -6.25 -15.17 -25.17
N VAL A 150 -5.14 -15.55 -24.54
CA VAL A 150 -4.00 -14.66 -24.28
C VAL A 150 -2.69 -15.30 -24.69
N LEU A 151 -1.77 -14.49 -25.15
CA LEU A 151 -0.45 -14.95 -25.55
C LEU A 151 0.43 -15.17 -24.31
N ASN A 152 0.97 -16.38 -24.17
CA ASN A 152 2.07 -16.65 -23.26
C ASN A 152 3.40 -16.35 -23.97
N ASN A 153 3.94 -15.15 -23.75
CA ASN A 153 5.18 -14.69 -24.39
C ASN A 153 6.40 -15.62 -24.16
N ARG A 154 6.41 -16.40 -23.07
CA ARG A 154 7.52 -17.33 -22.77
C ARG A 154 7.47 -18.61 -23.61
N SER A 155 6.26 -19.10 -23.92
CA SER A 155 6.09 -20.36 -24.67
C SER A 155 5.61 -20.15 -26.11
N GLY A 156 5.24 -18.93 -26.48
CA GLY A 156 4.69 -18.59 -27.79
C GLY A 156 3.28 -19.14 -28.04
N LYS A 157 2.65 -19.74 -27.03
CA LYS A 157 1.30 -20.34 -27.14
C LYS A 157 0.21 -19.32 -26.82
N LYS A 158 -0.88 -19.37 -27.57
CA LYS A 158 -2.15 -18.69 -27.27
C LYS A 158 -3.13 -19.64 -26.60
#